data_AF-D5UYX6-F1
#
_entry.id   AF-D5UYX6-F1
#
_cell.length_a   1.000
_cell.length_b   1.000
_cell.length_c   1.000
_cell.angle_alpha   90.00
_cell.angle_beta   90.00
_cell.angle_gamma   90.00
#
_symmetry.space_group_name_H-M   'P 1'
#
loop_
_entity.id
_entity.type
_entity.pdbx_description
1 polymer ?
#
loop_
_entity_poly.entity_id
_entity_poly.type
_entity_poly.pdbx_seq_one_letter_code
_entity_poly.pdbx_strand_id
1 'polypeptide(L)'
;MAAPTSEKTSKAASGASAGSTGARVSARDRARAAVAAAARARREREKRQEDAVTDYFKATEELDKLDAKRDAQHLAQAIALATMADDGLNHSDIAELTGASASEVSRLVSRGRKASAAPQENTTAAEGVAAGTDDESSGADNGEGANGGASAAERVQA
;
A
#
# COMPACT_ATOMS: atom_id res chain seq x y z
N MET A 1 -72.29 -12.19 0.57
CA MET A 1 -72.80 -11.49 -0.63
C MET A 1 -72.68 -10.00 -0.38
N ALA A 2 -71.74 -9.34 -1.07
CA ALA A 2 -71.61 -7.88 -1.14
C ALA A 2 -71.22 -7.55 -2.59
N ALA A 3 -71.93 -6.62 -3.21
CA ALA A 3 -71.83 -6.28 -4.63
C ALA A 3 -70.54 -5.50 -4.95
N PRO A 4 -70.04 -5.59 -6.19
CA PRO A 4 -69.32 -4.49 -6.82
C PRO A 4 -70.21 -3.75 -7.82
N THR A 5 -70.27 -2.43 -7.64
CA THR A 5 -70.98 -1.47 -8.46
C THR A 5 -70.10 -0.93 -9.60
N SER A 6 -70.74 -0.83 -10.77
CA SER A 6 -70.51 0.16 -11.84
C SER A 6 -69.19 0.11 -12.64
N GLU A 7 -69.27 -0.55 -13.80
CA GLU A 7 -68.43 -0.30 -14.97
C GLU A 7 -68.59 1.16 -15.44
N LYS A 8 -67.47 1.89 -15.51
CA LYS A 8 -67.39 3.15 -16.25
C LYS A 8 -66.47 2.95 -17.45
N THR A 9 -67.07 2.55 -18.57
CA THR A 9 -66.46 2.61 -19.89
C THR A 9 -66.47 4.05 -20.37
N SER A 10 -65.30 4.67 -20.54
CA SER A 10 -65.19 5.87 -21.37
C SER A 10 -63.80 6.01 -21.98
N LYS A 11 -63.73 5.53 -23.23
CA LYS A 11 -63.08 6.18 -24.37
C LYS A 11 -61.58 6.43 -24.27
N ALA A 12 -60.82 5.41 -24.67
CA ALA A 12 -59.48 5.59 -25.21
C ALA A 12 -59.57 6.48 -26.47
N ALA A 13 -59.21 7.75 -26.31
CA ALA A 13 -58.90 8.62 -27.43
C ALA A 13 -57.44 8.38 -27.83
N SER A 14 -57.29 7.59 -28.89
CA SER A 14 -56.09 7.54 -29.71
C SER A 14 -55.76 8.95 -30.25
N GLY A 15 -54.50 9.38 -30.13
CA GLY A 15 -54.03 10.57 -30.81
C GLY A 15 -52.55 10.85 -30.57
N ALA A 16 -51.72 10.36 -31.50
CA ALA A 16 -50.44 10.92 -31.95
C ALA A 16 -49.43 11.38 -30.86
N SER A 17 -48.29 10.71 -30.69
CA SER A 17 -47.18 10.86 -31.63
C SER A 17 -46.16 9.73 -31.40
N ALA A 18 -46.15 8.77 -32.32
CA ALA A 18 -44.94 8.05 -32.66
C ALA A 18 -43.97 9.08 -33.27
N GLY A 19 -42.99 9.52 -32.49
CA GLY A 19 -42.07 10.56 -32.93
C GLY A 19 -41.22 11.14 -31.81
N SER A 20 -40.28 10.36 -31.27
CA SER A 20 -39.09 10.93 -30.63
C SER A 20 -37.94 9.93 -30.72
N THR A 21 -37.51 9.64 -31.95
CA THR A 21 -36.12 9.27 -32.21
C THR A 21 -35.23 10.38 -31.64
N GLY A 22 -34.59 10.10 -30.49
CA GLY A 22 -33.65 11.00 -29.84
C GLY A 22 -34.28 11.88 -28.76
N ALA A 23 -34.49 11.34 -27.56
CA ALA A 23 -34.66 12.15 -26.35
C ALA A 23 -33.43 13.07 -26.24
N ARG A 24 -33.60 14.34 -26.60
CA ARG A 24 -32.50 15.32 -26.61
C ARG A 24 -32.04 15.49 -25.16
N VAL A 25 -30.86 14.97 -24.84
CA VAL A 25 -30.26 15.10 -23.50
C VAL A 25 -30.26 16.57 -23.11
N SER A 26 -31.01 16.89 -22.06
CA SER A 26 -31.16 18.27 -21.62
C SER A 26 -29.81 18.82 -21.17
N ALA A 27 -29.61 20.14 -21.25
CA ALA A 27 -28.39 20.76 -20.77
C ALA A 27 -28.12 20.42 -19.28
N ARG A 28 -29.19 20.23 -18.50
CA ARG A 28 -29.12 19.83 -17.09
C ARG A 28 -28.61 18.40 -16.91
N ASP A 29 -29.03 17.47 -17.77
CA ASP A 29 -28.57 16.08 -17.73
C ASP A 29 -27.11 15.97 -18.18
N ARG A 30 -26.71 16.75 -19.19
CA ARG A 30 -25.30 16.88 -19.59
C ARG A 30 -24.43 17.46 -18.47
N ALA A 31 -24.92 18.48 -17.77
CA ALA A 31 -24.20 19.07 -16.63
C ALA A 31 -24.04 18.06 -15.48
N ARG A 32 -25.10 17.32 -15.13
CA ARG A 32 -25.03 16.26 -14.10
C ARG A 32 -24.07 15.15 -14.49
N ALA A 33 -24.09 14.71 -15.75
CA ALA A 33 -23.16 13.71 -16.27
C ALA A 33 -21.71 14.20 -16.23
N ALA A 34 -21.45 15.47 -16.58
CA ALA A 34 -20.12 16.06 -16.50
C ALA A 34 -19.60 16.14 -15.06
N VAL A 35 -20.44 16.53 -14.10
CA VAL A 35 -20.08 16.53 -12.66
C VAL A 35 -19.80 15.12 -12.17
N ALA A 36 -20.63 14.14 -12.54
CA ALA A 36 -20.41 12.74 -12.18
C ALA A 36 -19.12 12.18 -12.79
N ALA A 37 -18.80 12.54 -14.05
CA ALA A 37 -17.57 12.16 -14.71
C ALA A 37 -16.35 12.79 -14.04
N ALA A 38 -16.41 14.07 -13.66
CA ALA A 38 -15.35 14.75 -12.93
C ALA A 38 -15.12 14.11 -11.54
N ALA A 39 -16.18 13.76 -10.81
CA ALA A 39 -16.09 13.08 -9.53
C ALA A 39 -15.48 11.67 -9.67
N ARG A 40 -15.84 10.92 -10.72
CA ARG A 40 -15.23 9.61 -11.02
C ARG A 40 -13.75 9.75 -11.35
N ALA A 41 -13.40 10.69 -12.23
CA ALA A 41 -12.00 10.94 -12.59
C ALA A 41 -11.15 11.34 -11.38
N ARG A 42 -11.71 12.11 -10.44
CA ARG A 42 -11.04 12.43 -9.17
C ARG A 42 -10.79 11.18 -8.33
N ARG A 43 -11.82 10.36 -8.08
CA ARG A 43 -11.69 9.11 -7.30
C ARG A 43 -10.69 8.15 -7.94
N GLU A 44 -10.67 8.04 -9.26
CA GLU A 44 -9.69 7.20 -9.93
C GLU A 44 -8.25 7.74 -9.80
N ARG A 45 -8.06 9.07 -9.73
CA ARG A 45 -6.74 9.64 -9.48
C ARG A 45 -6.29 9.38 -8.05
N GLU A 46 -7.17 9.59 -7.08
CA GLU A 46 -6.92 9.29 -5.66
C GLU A 46 -6.56 7.80 -5.49
N LYS A 47 -7.34 6.89 -6.08
CA LYS A 47 -7.05 5.45 -6.05
C LYS A 47 -5.69 5.12 -6.68
N ARG A 48 -5.35 5.68 -7.85
CA ARG A 48 -4.03 5.45 -8.47
C ARG A 48 -2.88 5.93 -7.59
N GLN A 49 -3.08 7.01 -6.83
CA GLN A 49 -2.08 7.50 -5.88
C GLN A 49 -1.94 6.55 -4.69
N GLU A 50 -3.05 6.09 -4.12
CA GLU A 50 -3.07 5.11 -3.02
C GLU A 50 -2.40 3.79 -3.43
N ASP A 51 -2.74 3.28 -4.61
CA ASP A 51 -2.15 2.06 -5.18
C ASP A 51 -0.64 2.26 -5.39
N ALA A 52 -0.21 3.39 -5.96
CA ALA A 52 1.21 3.67 -6.20
C ALA A 52 2.03 3.78 -4.90
N VAL A 53 1.47 4.39 -3.85
CA VAL A 53 2.12 4.47 -2.54
C VAL A 53 2.22 3.07 -1.91
N THR A 54 1.16 2.28 -2.02
CA THR A 54 1.14 0.90 -1.52
C THR A 54 2.20 0.05 -2.22
N ASP A 55 2.31 0.14 -3.54
CA ASP A 55 3.28 -0.61 -4.32
C ASP A 55 4.72 -0.18 -4.02
N TYR A 56 4.96 1.12 -3.79
CA TYR A 56 6.26 1.64 -3.39
C TYR A 56 6.74 1.01 -2.07
N PHE A 57 5.89 0.99 -1.04
CA PHE A 57 6.26 0.42 0.26
C PHE A 57 6.46 -1.09 0.18
N LYS A 58 5.60 -1.81 -0.55
CA LYS A 58 5.80 -3.25 -0.80
C LYS A 58 7.13 -3.54 -1.49
N ALA A 59 7.47 -2.75 -2.51
CA ALA A 59 8.75 -2.91 -3.22
C ALA A 59 9.95 -2.63 -2.29
N THR A 60 9.83 -1.64 -1.40
CA THR A 60 10.88 -1.31 -0.43
C THR A 60 11.06 -2.45 0.58
N GLU A 61 9.97 -3.00 1.12
CA GLU A 61 10.04 -4.16 2.02
C GLU A 61 10.67 -5.39 1.35
N GLU A 62 10.39 -5.63 0.07
CA GLU A 62 11.03 -6.72 -0.68
C GLU A 62 12.53 -6.46 -0.93
N LEU A 63 12.92 -5.20 -1.16
CA LEU A 63 14.33 -4.83 -1.26
C LEU A 63 15.06 -5.09 0.07
N ASP A 64 14.50 -4.68 1.20
CA ASP A 64 15.09 -4.92 2.51
C ASP A 64 15.26 -6.42 2.80
N LYS A 65 14.26 -7.24 2.43
CA LYS A 65 14.37 -8.71 2.53
C LYS A 65 15.46 -9.27 1.63
N LEU A 66 15.61 -8.75 0.41
CA LEU A 66 16.65 -9.19 -0.52
C LEU A 66 18.04 -8.79 -0.03
N ASP A 67 18.22 -7.58 0.49
CA ASP A 67 19.48 -7.14 1.09
C ASP A 67 19.85 -7.99 2.31
N ALA A 68 18.88 -8.29 3.19
CA ALA A 68 19.10 -9.21 4.32
C ALA A 68 19.51 -10.62 3.86
N LYS A 69 18.86 -11.16 2.83
CA LYS A 69 19.22 -12.46 2.24
C LYS A 69 20.62 -12.43 1.63
N ARG A 70 20.95 -11.37 0.89
CA ARG A 70 22.28 -11.18 0.29
C ARG A 70 23.36 -11.15 1.36
N ASP A 71 23.14 -10.38 2.43
CA ASP A 71 24.11 -10.24 3.52
C ASP A 71 24.29 -11.57 4.28
N ALA A 72 23.21 -12.32 4.51
CA ALA A 72 23.27 -13.66 5.09
C ALA A 72 24.06 -14.63 4.20
N GLN A 73 23.84 -14.60 2.88
CA GLN A 73 24.58 -15.43 1.93
C GLN A 73 26.08 -15.08 1.90
N HIS A 74 26.44 -13.79 1.89
CA HIS A 74 27.85 -13.38 1.95
C HIS A 74 28.51 -13.77 3.27
N LEU A 75 27.78 -13.74 4.38
CA LEU A 75 28.28 -14.21 5.66
C LEU A 75 28.51 -15.72 5.64
N ALA A 76 27.56 -16.50 5.11
CA ALA A 76 27.69 -17.94 4.96
C ALA A 76 28.87 -18.32 4.05
N GLN A 77 29.08 -17.61 2.94
CA GLN A 77 30.25 -17.76 2.08
C GLN A 77 31.54 -17.51 2.85
N ALA A 78 31.62 -16.41 3.60
CA ALA A 78 32.80 -16.09 4.40
C ALA A 78 33.12 -17.17 5.45
N ILE A 79 32.08 -17.73 6.10
CA ILE A 79 32.23 -18.84 7.04
C ILE A 79 32.71 -20.11 6.32
N ALA A 80 32.14 -20.45 5.16
CA ALA A 80 32.56 -21.63 4.39
C ALA A 80 34.02 -21.52 3.93
N LEU A 81 34.48 -20.33 3.52
CA LEU A 81 35.88 -20.10 3.20
C LEU A 81 36.78 -20.24 4.44
N ALA A 82 36.31 -19.78 5.60
CA ALA A 82 37.04 -19.96 6.85
C ALA A 82 37.16 -21.44 7.23
N THR A 83 36.10 -22.23 7.08
CA THR A 83 36.16 -23.68 7.37
C THR A 83 37.13 -24.39 6.42
N MET A 84 37.16 -24.05 5.13
CA MET A 84 38.16 -24.59 4.20
C MET A 84 39.60 -24.25 4.61
N ALA A 85 39.83 -23.03 5.11
CA ALA A 85 41.13 -22.63 5.62
C ALA A 85 41.50 -23.36 6.93
N ASP A 86 40.52 -23.61 7.79
CA ASP A 86 40.69 -24.36 9.04
C ASP A 86 40.95 -25.86 8.77
N ASP A 87 40.41 -26.40 7.67
CA ASP A 87 40.69 -27.75 7.14
C ASP A 87 42.08 -27.86 6.48
N GLY A 88 42.84 -26.77 6.42
CA GLY A 88 44.23 -26.74 5.97
C GLY A 88 44.45 -26.37 4.50
N LEU A 89 43.42 -25.90 3.78
CA LEU A 89 43.63 -25.33 2.45
C LEU A 89 44.29 -23.95 2.53
N ASN A 90 45.26 -23.72 1.66
CA ASN A 90 45.91 -22.42 1.55
C ASN A 90 45.00 -21.42 0.83
N HIS A 91 45.17 -20.12 1.11
CA HIS A 91 44.38 -19.08 0.47
C HIS A 91 44.54 -19.03 -1.07
N SER A 92 45.70 -19.47 -1.60
CA SER A 92 45.91 -19.62 -3.05
C SER A 92 44.98 -20.66 -3.66
N ASP A 93 44.87 -21.81 -3.02
CA ASP A 93 44.14 -22.96 -3.54
C ASP A 93 42.64 -22.69 -3.46
N ILE A 94 42.20 -22.05 -2.37
CA ILE A 94 40.84 -21.55 -2.21
C ILE A 94 40.52 -20.48 -3.28
N ALA A 95 41.46 -19.58 -3.57
CA ALA A 95 41.29 -18.55 -4.61
C ALA A 95 41.13 -19.18 -6.00
N GLU A 96 41.92 -20.20 -6.33
CA GLU A 96 41.78 -20.95 -7.58
C GLU A 96 40.44 -21.68 -7.67
N LEU A 97 39.98 -22.32 -6.59
CA LEU A 97 38.70 -23.04 -6.54
C LEU A 97 37.48 -22.11 -6.68
N THR A 98 37.58 -20.89 -6.16
CA THR A 98 36.46 -19.94 -6.08
C THR A 98 36.46 -18.88 -7.17
N GLY A 99 37.57 -18.75 -7.91
CA GLY A 99 37.79 -17.69 -8.88
C GLY A 99 37.97 -16.30 -8.25
N ALA A 100 38.14 -16.22 -6.93
CA ALA A 100 38.41 -14.98 -6.21
C ALA A 100 39.93 -14.70 -6.17
N SER A 101 40.30 -13.48 -5.78
CA SER A 101 41.72 -13.18 -5.51
C SER A 101 42.14 -13.69 -4.12
N ALA A 102 43.41 -14.07 -3.95
CA ALA A 102 43.90 -14.55 -2.64
C ALA A 102 43.76 -13.50 -1.51
N SER A 103 43.86 -12.20 -1.85
CA SER A 103 43.65 -11.11 -0.88
C SER A 103 42.18 -10.97 -0.47
N GLU A 104 41.25 -11.23 -1.39
CA GLU A 104 39.83 -11.28 -1.11
C GLU A 104 39.47 -12.49 -0.23
N VAL A 105 39.99 -13.67 -0.56
CA VAL A 105 39.85 -14.87 0.28
C VAL A 105 40.36 -14.61 1.69
N SER A 106 41.55 -14.01 1.84
CA SER A 106 42.09 -13.68 3.17
C SER A 106 41.19 -12.74 3.98
N ARG A 107 40.55 -11.77 3.31
CA ARG A 107 39.58 -10.86 3.95
C ARG A 107 38.29 -11.59 4.34
N LEU A 108 37.77 -12.44 3.46
CA LEU A 108 36.56 -13.21 3.71
C LEU A 108 36.75 -14.26 4.81
N VAL A 109 37.87 -14.97 4.82
CA VAL A 109 38.25 -15.89 5.91
C VAL A 109 38.30 -15.16 7.25
N SER A 110 38.94 -13.99 7.29
CA SER A 110 39.01 -13.16 8.50
C SER A 110 37.62 -12.71 8.96
N ARG A 111 36.73 -12.35 8.03
CA ARG A 111 35.34 -12.00 8.30
C ARG A 111 34.55 -13.21 8.83
N GLY A 112 34.70 -14.38 8.20
CA GLY A 112 34.03 -15.62 8.59
C GLY A 112 34.42 -16.07 10.00
N ARG A 113 35.72 -16.05 10.33
CA ARG A 113 36.21 -16.37 11.69
C ARG A 113 35.64 -15.44 12.75
N LYS A 114 35.61 -14.13 12.47
CA LYS A 114 34.99 -13.14 13.39
C LYS A 114 33.49 -13.39 13.57
N ALA A 115 32.79 -13.72 12.49
CA ALA A 115 31.36 -14.02 12.53
C ALA A 115 31.05 -15.31 13.30
N SER A 116 31.86 -16.35 13.13
CA SER A 116 31.71 -17.62 13.85
C SER A 116 32.08 -17.52 15.33
N ALA A 117 32.92 -16.55 15.71
CA ALA A 117 33.32 -16.31 17.10
C ALA A 117 32.38 -15.38 17.86
N ALA A 118 31.44 -14.71 17.18
CA ALA A 118 30.45 -13.87 17.85
C ALA A 118 29.45 -14.76 18.61
N PRO A 119 29.13 -14.45 19.89
CA PRO A 119 28.09 -15.19 20.61
C PRO A 119 26.78 -15.03 19.86
N GLN A 120 26.16 -16.15 19.48
CA GLN A 120 24.81 -16.14 18.94
C GLN A 120 23.86 -15.73 20.08
N GLU A 121 23.56 -14.44 20.17
CA GLU A 121 22.41 -13.98 20.94
C GLU A 121 21.17 -14.58 20.30
N ASN A 122 20.60 -15.58 20.98
CA ASN A 122 19.31 -16.20 20.66
C ASN A 122 18.24 -15.10 20.61
N THR A 123 18.03 -14.54 19.43
CA THR A 123 16.94 -13.62 19.13
C THR A 123 15.70 -14.44 18.81
N THR A 124 15.10 -15.02 19.84
CA THR A 124 13.66 -15.31 19.83
C THR A 124 12.93 -13.98 19.93
N ALA A 125 12.61 -13.36 18.79
CA ALA A 125 11.81 -12.15 18.76
C ALA A 125 10.70 -12.23 17.71
N ALA A 126 9.48 -11.99 18.23
CA ALA A 126 8.29 -11.46 17.56
C ALA A 126 7.31 -12.44 16.88
N GLU A 127 6.56 -13.20 17.68
CA GLU A 127 5.11 -13.31 17.46
C GLU A 127 4.41 -12.21 18.28
N GLY A 128 4.29 -11.03 17.69
CA GLY A 128 3.39 -9.98 18.17
C GLY A 128 2.04 -10.12 17.48
N VAL A 129 1.19 -11.05 17.92
CA VAL A 129 -0.24 -11.03 17.58
C VAL A 129 -0.94 -10.25 18.69
N ALA A 130 -1.12 -8.95 18.46
CA ALA A 130 -1.97 -8.11 19.29
C ALA A 130 -3.42 -8.61 19.18
N ALA A 131 -3.87 -9.35 20.19
CA ALA A 131 -5.27 -9.72 20.36
C ALA A 131 -5.88 -8.87 21.48
N GLY A 132 -6.77 -7.97 21.06
CA GLY A 132 -7.97 -7.55 21.80
C GLY A 132 -7.80 -6.91 23.17
N THR A 133 -7.90 -5.59 23.22
CA THR A 133 -8.53 -4.90 24.35
C THR A 133 -9.66 -4.06 23.80
N ASP A 134 -10.88 -4.59 23.93
CA ASP A 134 -12.12 -3.83 23.77
C ASP A 134 -12.20 -2.82 24.93
N ASP A 135 -11.91 -1.56 24.65
CA ASP A 135 -12.11 -0.46 25.60
C ASP A 135 -13.45 0.22 25.26
N GLU A 136 -14.52 -0.24 25.92
CA GLU A 136 -15.79 0.48 25.96
C GLU A 136 -15.63 1.71 26.86
N SER A 137 -15.33 2.87 26.26
CA SER A 137 -15.46 4.15 26.94
C SER A 137 -16.81 4.80 26.63
N SER A 138 -17.74 4.57 27.56
CA SER A 138 -19.00 5.29 27.70
C SER A 138 -18.80 6.73 28.17
N GLY A 139 -19.62 7.66 27.67
CA GLY A 139 -20.04 8.82 28.49
C GLY A 139 -19.89 10.20 27.84
N ALA A 140 -20.99 10.65 27.22
CA ALA A 140 -21.70 11.88 27.57
C ALA A 140 -20.96 13.25 27.56
N ASP A 141 -21.47 14.14 26.69
CA ASP A 141 -22.13 15.41 27.09
C ASP A 141 -21.41 16.77 26.86
N ASN A 142 -22.21 17.64 26.22
CA ASN A 142 -22.33 19.11 26.24
C ASN A 142 -21.17 20.07 25.89
N GLY A 143 -21.52 21.09 25.08
CA GLY A 143 -21.04 22.47 25.32
C GLY A 143 -20.48 23.25 24.13
N GLU A 144 -21.37 23.85 23.34
CA GLU A 144 -21.43 25.29 23.07
C GLU A 144 -20.13 26.13 22.82
N GLY A 145 -20.01 26.64 21.59
CA GLY A 145 -19.77 28.06 21.31
C GLY A 145 -18.35 28.63 21.43
N ALA A 146 -17.74 28.97 20.28
CA ALA A 146 -16.91 30.18 20.17
C ALA A 146 -16.85 30.67 18.72
N ASN A 147 -17.66 31.70 18.47
CA ASN A 147 -17.58 32.61 17.34
C ASN A 147 -16.45 33.62 17.62
N GLY A 148 -15.56 33.87 16.65
CA GLY A 148 -14.63 35.01 16.75
C GLY A 148 -13.33 34.85 15.96
N GLY A 149 -13.13 35.69 14.94
CA GLY A 149 -11.78 35.96 14.42
C GLY A 149 -11.70 36.18 12.91
N ALA A 150 -12.34 37.24 12.41
CA ALA A 150 -12.05 37.75 11.08
C ALA A 150 -10.69 38.49 11.05
N SER A 151 -9.92 38.23 9.99
CA SER A 151 -9.14 39.18 9.17
C SER A 151 -7.68 38.75 8.93
N ALA A 152 -7.45 38.10 7.78
CA ALA A 152 -6.16 38.09 7.13
C ALA A 152 -6.25 39.05 5.94
N ALA A 153 -5.87 40.30 6.16
CA ALA A 153 -5.70 41.30 5.12
C ALA A 153 -4.28 41.84 5.21
N GLU A 154 -3.33 41.11 4.63
CA GLU A 154 -2.01 41.67 4.31
C GLU A 154 -1.88 41.67 2.79
N ARG A 155 -2.23 42.83 2.20
CA ARG A 155 -1.96 43.14 0.80
C ARG A 155 -0.47 43.44 0.67
N VAL A 156 0.20 42.60 -0.09
CA VAL A 156 1.45 42.93 -0.76
C VAL A 156 1.14 43.99 -1.83
N GLN A 157 1.69 45.19 -1.68
CA GLN A 157 1.98 46.15 -2.75
C GLN A 157 3.43 46.59 -2.50
N ALA A 158 4.36 46.18 -3.37
CA ALA A 158 4.80 46.89 -4.58
C ALA A 158 5.86 47.94 -4.22
#